data_AF-A0A967HDH0-F1
#
_entry.id   AF-A0A967HDH0-F1
#
_cell.length_a   1.000
_cell.length_b   1.000
_cell.length_c   1.000
_cell.angle_alpha   90.00
_cell.angle_beta   90.00
_cell.angle_gamma   90.00
#
_symmetry.space_group_name_H-M   'P 1'
#
loop_
_entity.id
_entity.type
_entity.pdbx_description
1 polymer ?
#
loop_
_entity_poly.entity_id
_entity_poly.type
_entity_poly.pdbx_seq_one_letter_code
_entity_poly.pdbx_strand_id
1 'polypeptide(L)' 'GARVLLGGRRIEGSGHFFEPTVIVDVDHEMQVMRSETFGPVLPIMKVADEEEAIRWANDSDYGLDASVWSRDRARARR' A
#
# COMPACT_ATOMS: atom_id res chain seq x y z
N GLY A 1 9.84 -12.58 0.58
CA GLY A 1 10.11 -11.32 1.28
C GLY A 1 9.93 -10.18 0.31
N ALA A 2 9.47 -9.02 0.78
CA ALA A 2 9.18 -7.87 -0.06
C ALA A 2 10.38 -7.39 -0.88
N ARG A 3 10.11 -6.75 -2.02
CA ARG A 3 11.14 -6.16 -2.89
C ARG A 3 10.94 -4.66 -3.05
N VAL A 4 12.00 -3.90 -2.80
CA VAL A 4 12.05 -2.46 -3.10
C VAL A 4 12.23 -2.30 -4.60
N LEU A 5 11.19 -1.82 -5.29
CA LEU A 5 11.21 -1.57 -6.73
C LEU A 5 11.86 -0.21 -7.05
N LEU A 6 11.63 0.78 -6.20
CA LEU A 6 12.11 2.16 -6.34
C LEU A 6 12.41 2.73 -4.95
N GLY A 7 13.44 3.56 -4.86
CA GLY A 7 13.75 4.35 -3.68
C GLY A 7 14.35 3.52 -2.54
N GLY A 8 13.85 3.76 -1.32
CA GLY A 8 14.23 3.04 -0.10
C GLY A 8 15.48 3.59 0.59
N ARG A 9 15.91 4.81 0.24
CA ARG A 9 17.13 5.41 0.80
C ARG A 9 16.90 6.82 1.29
N ARG A 10 17.76 7.23 2.21
CA ARG A 10 17.92 8.63 2.60
C ARG A 10 18.57 9.39 1.45
N ILE A 11 18.07 10.58 1.15
CA ILE A 11 18.69 11.48 0.18
C ILE A 11 19.87 12.19 0.87
N GLU A 12 21.04 12.20 0.22
CA GLU A 12 22.23 12.85 0.74
C GLU A 12 22.07 14.38 0.82
N GLY A 13 22.72 15.01 1.80
CA GLY A 13 22.64 16.45 2.05
C GLY A 13 21.99 16.81 3.39
N SER A 14 21.78 18.11 3.59
CA SER A 14 21.13 18.67 4.78
C SER A 14 19.63 18.42 4.77
N GLY A 15 19.04 18.05 5.91
CA GLY A 15 17.59 17.86 6.07
C GLY A 15 17.19 16.41 6.39
N HIS A 16 15.89 16.14 6.46
CA HIS A 16 15.31 14.82 6.74
C HIS A 16 14.58 14.25 5.52
N PHE A 17 15.29 14.17 4.40
CA PHE A 17 14.73 13.72 3.13
C PHE A 17 14.88 12.20 2.93
N PHE A 18 13.81 11.58 2.46
CA PHE A 18 13.74 10.15 2.12
C PHE A 18 13.14 9.99 0.72
N GLU A 19 13.67 9.06 -0.07
CA GLU A 19 13.20 8.82 -1.43
C GLU A 19 11.75 8.29 -1.44
N PRO A 20 10.91 8.71 -2.41
CA PRO A 20 9.68 8.01 -2.72
C PRO A 20 9.96 6.53 -2.97
N THR A 21 9.32 5.67 -2.18
CA THR A 21 9.65 4.26 -2.10
C THR A 21 8.48 3.41 -2.55
N VAL A 22 8.69 2.56 -3.55
CA VAL A 22 7.69 1.59 -4.02
C VAL A 22 8.14 0.20 -3.65
N ILE A 23 7.27 -0.53 -2.95
CA ILE A 23 7.54 -1.89 -2.50
C ILE A 23 6.53 -2.83 -3.15
N VAL A 24 7.02 -3.90 -3.74
CA VAL A 24 6.22 -4.92 -4.44
C VAL A 24 6.54 -6.30 -3.89
N ASP A 25 5.80 -7.31 -4.37
CA ASP A 25 5.92 -8.69 -3.91
C ASP A 25 5.68 -8.81 -2.38
N VAL A 26 4.73 -8.00 -1.89
CA VAL A 26 4.25 -7.97 -0.49
C VAL A 26 2.96 -8.78 -0.35
N ASP A 27 2.71 -9.27 0.85
CA ASP A 27 1.47 -9.92 1.26
C ASP A 27 0.93 -9.31 2.57
N HIS A 28 -0.28 -9.71 2.95
CA HIS A 28 -1.05 -9.13 4.06
C HIS A 28 -0.48 -9.47 5.46
N GLU A 29 0.46 -10.41 5.55
CA GLU A 29 1.14 -10.75 6.81
C GLU A 29 2.30 -9.79 7.11
N MET A 30 2.79 -9.07 6.10
CA MET A 30 3.92 -8.15 6.26
C MET A 30 3.53 -6.87 6.98
N GLN A 31 4.40 -6.39 7.88
CA GLN A 31 4.14 -5.16 8.66
C GLN A 31 3.89 -3.93 7.79
N VAL A 32 4.52 -3.83 6.61
CA VAL A 32 4.33 -2.70 5.69
C VAL A 32 2.89 -2.60 5.15
N MET A 33 2.12 -3.70 5.20
CA MET A 33 0.71 -3.71 4.82
C MET A 33 -0.23 -3.42 6.00
N ARG A 34 0.20 -3.67 7.26
CA ARG A 34 -0.66 -3.55 8.45
C ARG A 34 -0.38 -2.34 9.33
N SER A 35 0.76 -1.69 9.19
CA SER A 35 1.19 -0.57 10.03
C SER A 35 1.42 0.69 9.21
N GLU A 36 0.98 1.82 9.75
CA GLU A 36 1.18 3.12 9.13
C GLU A 36 2.66 3.54 9.20
N THR A 37 3.28 3.79 8.04
CA THR A 37 4.72 4.14 7.97
C THR A 37 4.98 5.64 8.16
N PHE A 38 3.97 6.49 7.95
CA PHE A 38 4.07 7.96 8.03
C PHE A 38 5.16 8.59 7.13
N GLY A 39 5.66 7.84 6.15
CA GLY A 39 6.71 8.25 5.21
C GLY A 39 6.28 8.09 3.76
N PRO A 40 7.13 8.46 2.79
CA PRO A 40 6.81 8.38 1.36
C PRO A 40 6.97 6.94 0.85
N VAL A 41 6.25 5.98 1.45
CA VAL A 41 6.33 4.55 1.17
C VAL A 41 4.98 4.04 0.65
N LEU A 42 4.99 3.43 -0.52
CA LEU A 42 3.82 2.84 -1.18
C LEU A 42 4.04 1.33 -1.40
N PRO A 43 3.48 0.46 -0.54
CA PRO A 43 3.45 -0.96 -0.81
C PRO A 43 2.31 -1.31 -1.78
N ILE A 44 2.56 -2.26 -2.69
CA ILE A 44 1.59 -2.72 -3.68
C ILE A 44 1.41 -4.23 -3.55
N MET A 45 0.24 -4.64 -3.06
CA MET A 45 -0.16 -6.04 -2.95
C MET A 45 -1.07 -6.42 -4.11
N LYS A 46 -0.80 -7.55 -4.75
CA LYS A 46 -1.71 -8.16 -5.73
C LYS A 46 -2.75 -9.00 -4.99
N VAL A 47 -4.00 -8.90 -5.42
CA VAL A 47 -5.10 -9.77 -4.99
C VAL A 47 -5.58 -10.64 -6.14
N ALA A 48 -6.19 -11.78 -5.82
CA ALA A 48 -6.80 -12.67 -6.80
C ALA A 48 -8.07 -12.09 -7.40
N ASP A 49 -8.91 -11.47 -6.56
CA ASP A 49 -10.22 -10.95 -6.94
C ASP A 49 -10.69 -9.81 -6.01
N GLU A 50 -11.91 -9.37 -6.23
CA GLU A 50 -12.55 -8.29 -5.48
C GLU A 50 -12.91 -8.67 -4.05
N GLU A 51 -13.37 -9.89 -3.83
CA GLU A 51 -13.77 -10.34 -2.49
C GLU A 51 -12.55 -10.37 -1.57
N GLU A 52 -11.41 -10.82 -2.11
CA GLU A 52 -10.13 -10.77 -1.42
C GLU A 52 -9.66 -9.33 -1.17
N ALA A 53 -9.76 -8.43 -2.17
CA ALA A 53 -9.43 -7.01 -1.96
C ALA A 53 -10.25 -6.39 -0.82
N ILE A 54 -11.57 -6.62 -0.81
CA ILE A 54 -12.46 -6.08 0.23
C ILE A 54 -12.11 -6.69 1.59
N ARG A 55 -11.84 -8.00 1.64
CA ARG A 55 -11.45 -8.68 2.88
C ARG A 55 -10.16 -8.09 3.47
N TRP A 56 -9.12 -7.90 2.66
CA TRP A 56 -7.85 -7.34 3.14
C TRP A 56 -7.90 -5.84 3.43
N ALA A 57 -8.66 -5.07 2.65
CA ALA A 57 -8.87 -3.66 2.95
C ALA A 57 -9.57 -3.46 4.31
N ASN A 58 -10.49 -4.36 4.67
CA ASN A 58 -11.24 -4.30 5.94
C ASN A 58 -10.56 -5.03 7.11
N ASP A 59 -9.61 -5.94 6.87
CA ASP A 59 -8.77 -6.53 7.93
C ASP A 59 -7.64 -5.56 8.32
N SER A 60 -8.05 -4.45 8.93
CA SER A 60 -7.21 -3.36 9.39
C SER A 60 -7.79 -2.80 10.69
N ASP A 61 -6.92 -2.41 11.62
CA ASP A 61 -7.33 -1.69 12.83
C ASP A 61 -7.72 -0.22 12.52
N TYR A 62 -7.49 0.22 11.28
CA TYR A 62 -7.75 1.58 10.79
C TYR A 62 -8.91 1.60 9.79
N GLY A 63 -9.54 2.77 9.61
CA GLY A 63 -10.66 2.96 8.68
C GLY A 63 -10.89 4.42 8.30
N LEU A 64 -9.81 5.17 8.06
CA LEU A 64 -9.89 6.62 7.81
C LEU A 64 -10.44 6.96 6.42
N ASP A 65 -9.93 6.30 5.37
CA ASP A 65 -10.32 6.55 3.99
C ASP A 65 -10.08 5.30 3.11
N ALA A 66 -10.73 5.25 1.96
CA ALA A 66 -10.53 4.24 0.93
C ALA A 66 -10.87 4.79 -0.47
N SER A 67 -10.20 4.29 -1.50
CA SER A 67 -10.53 4.63 -2.89
C SER A 67 -10.67 3.39 -3.76
N VAL A 68 -11.73 3.35 -4.58
CA VAL A 68 -12.03 2.23 -5.49
C VAL A 68 -12.09 2.74 -6.92
N TRP A 69 -11.34 2.10 -7.81
CA TRP A 69 -11.16 2.54 -9.19
C TRP A 69 -11.61 1.42 -10.14
N SER A 70 -12.67 1.67 -10.89
CA SER A 70 -13.23 0.71 -11.86
C SER A 70 -13.91 1.46 -13.01
N ARG A 71 -13.86 0.87 -14.21
CA ARG A 71 -14.62 1.37 -15.38
C ARG A 71 -16.12 1.12 -15.23
N ASP A 72 -16.50 0.08 -14.48
CA ASP A 72 -17.88 -0.17 -14.10
C ASP A 72 -18.18 0.59 -12.79
N ARG A 73 -19.04 1.62 -12.90
CA ARG A 73 -19.42 2.48 -11.78
C ARG A 73 -20.37 1.80 -10.80
N ALA A 74 -21.18 0.83 -11.25
CA ALA A 74 -22.06 0.08 -10.34
C ALA A 74 -21.21 -0.85 -9.47
N ARG A 75 -20.22 -1.50 -10.08
CA ARG A 75 -19.21 -2.29 -9.37
C ARG A 75 -18.34 -1.46 -8.43
N ALA A 76 -17.99 -0.22 -8.77
CA ALA A 76 -17.21 0.64 -7.89
C ALA A 76 -17.98 1.13 -6.64
N ARG A 77 -19.32 1.13 -6.69
CA ARG A 77 -20.18 1.74 -5.67
C ARG A 77 -20.75 0.76 -4.64
N ARG A 78 -20.75 -0.53 -4.95
CA ARG A 78 -21.18 -1.58 -4.02
C ARG A 78 -20.08 -1.84 -3.00
#